data_AF-A0A410GJ62-F1
#
_entry.id   AF-A0A410GJ62-F1
#
_cell.length_a   1.000
_cell.length_b   1.000
_cell.length_c   1.000
_cell.angle_alpha   90.00
_cell.angle_beta   90.00
_cell.angle_gamma   90.00
#
_symmetry.space_group_name_H-M   'P 1'
#
loop_
_entity.id
_entity.type
_entity.pdbx_description
1 polymer ?
#
loop_
_entity_poly.entity_id
_entity_poly.type
_entity_poly.pdbx_seq_one_letter_code
_entity_poly.pdbx_strand_id
1 'polypeptide(L)'
;PPGQVFTLKPIQVFPSLHHRLNSKVTLFATTSSKSYFVTANADVSSHILHNLSTTLHPIIKTPILRLLSSPIPPTIAPSLCLATAELVGGNRILALNAACALHLIHVVAHTHTTIINHQHLTEFSLGTELLTRDELLALVYEMVAGTPSDDAETATRLLKVLMEVATTATAVAFVDVKQREGKLAVCAAVCGAILGGGNEEEIERARRLGMFIGNIELAKAEVELVLGFEEVKAKAIRRLLQEMLSTHFDD
;
A
#
# COMPACT_ATOMS: atom_id res chain seq x y z
N PRO A 1 -56.89 12.57 -13.25
CA PRO A 1 -56.26 11.23 -13.22
C PRO A 1 -55.02 11.22 -12.30
N PRO A 2 -55.15 10.72 -11.07
CA PRO A 2 -54.04 10.55 -10.14
C PRO A 2 -53.58 9.08 -10.06
N GLY A 3 -52.29 8.85 -9.82
CA GLY A 3 -51.70 7.54 -9.50
C GLY A 3 -50.17 7.65 -9.49
N GLN A 4 -49.40 7.17 -8.52
CA GLN A 4 -49.71 6.36 -7.34
C GLN A 4 -48.47 6.44 -6.43
N VAL A 5 -48.62 6.90 -5.18
CA VAL A 5 -47.58 6.80 -4.13
C VAL A 5 -47.89 5.55 -3.33
N PHE A 6 -46.97 4.58 -3.30
CA PHE A 6 -47.13 3.37 -2.49
C PHE A 6 -46.52 3.57 -1.10
N THR A 7 -47.39 3.62 -0.10
CA THR A 7 -47.08 3.44 1.32
C THR A 7 -47.46 2.02 1.74
N LEU A 8 -46.58 1.28 2.43
CA LEU A 8 -46.96 0.11 3.20
C LEU A 8 -46.33 0.13 4.60
N LYS A 9 -47.18 -0.18 5.58
CA LYS A 9 -47.07 -0.05 7.04
C LYS A 9 -46.34 -1.25 7.72
N PRO A 10 -45.96 -1.13 9.01
CA PRO A 10 -45.14 -2.09 9.76
C PRO A 10 -45.95 -3.12 10.55
N ILE A 11 -45.40 -4.34 10.80
CA ILE A 11 -46.00 -5.37 11.69
C ILE A 11 -44.85 -6.16 12.39
N GLN A 12 -44.57 -5.89 13.68
CA GLN A 12 -44.86 -6.68 14.93
C GLN A 12 -43.89 -7.83 15.29
N VAL A 13 -43.66 -8.01 16.60
CA VAL A 13 -42.58 -8.78 17.26
C VAL A 13 -43.12 -9.88 18.21
N PHE A 14 -42.29 -10.94 18.42
CA PHE A 14 -42.20 -11.94 19.54
C PHE A 14 -43.04 -13.25 19.45
N PRO A 15 -42.69 -14.38 20.15
CA PRO A 15 -41.56 -14.69 21.07
C PRO A 15 -40.79 -16.04 20.83
N SER A 16 -39.81 -16.29 21.71
CA SER A 16 -38.81 -17.37 21.89
C SER A 16 -39.27 -18.83 22.09
N LEU A 17 -38.40 -19.83 21.79
CA LEU A 17 -38.25 -21.05 22.61
C LEU A 17 -36.89 -21.76 22.44
N HIS A 18 -36.35 -22.27 23.56
CA HIS A 18 -35.05 -22.95 23.74
C HIS A 18 -35.01 -24.39 23.21
N HIS A 19 -33.84 -24.84 22.72
CA HIS A 19 -33.33 -26.16 23.07
C HIS A 19 -31.79 -26.19 23.12
N ARG A 20 -31.26 -26.67 24.26
CA ARG A 20 -29.84 -26.94 24.49
C ARG A 20 -29.40 -28.15 23.68
N LEU A 21 -28.16 -28.13 23.20
CA LEU A 21 -27.31 -29.31 23.10
C LEU A 21 -25.86 -28.87 23.31
N ASN A 22 -25.30 -29.27 24.44
CA ASN A 22 -23.88 -29.17 24.75
C ASN A 22 -23.09 -30.00 23.74
N SER A 23 -22.14 -29.37 23.04
CA SER A 23 -20.97 -30.06 22.54
C SER A 23 -19.73 -29.17 22.72
N LYS A 24 -18.66 -29.82 23.15
CA LYS A 24 -17.42 -29.27 23.70
C LYS A 24 -16.87 -28.10 22.88
N VAL A 25 -16.65 -26.97 23.54
CA VAL A 25 -15.80 -25.88 23.04
C VAL A 25 -14.40 -26.45 22.87
N THR A 26 -14.08 -26.80 21.63
CA THR A 26 -12.70 -27.06 21.23
C THR A 26 -12.14 -25.70 20.85
N LEU A 27 -11.29 -25.18 21.72
CA LEU A 27 -10.55 -23.94 21.51
C LEU A 27 -9.58 -24.15 20.33
N PHE A 28 -10.05 -23.95 19.11
CA PHE A 28 -9.17 -23.68 17.98
C PHE A 28 -9.08 -22.18 17.81
N ALA A 29 -8.07 -21.58 18.44
CA ALA A 29 -7.54 -20.32 17.98
C ALA A 29 -6.95 -20.57 16.58
N THR A 30 -7.76 -20.35 15.55
CA THR A 30 -7.24 -20.24 14.18
C THR A 30 -6.54 -18.89 14.08
N THR A 31 -5.27 -18.84 14.49
CA THR A 31 -4.36 -17.81 13.98
C THR A 31 -4.32 -17.98 12.48
N SER A 32 -5.01 -17.12 11.74
CA SER A 32 -4.96 -17.09 10.28
C SER A 32 -3.49 -16.98 9.86
N SER A 33 -2.95 -18.08 9.32
CA SER A 33 -1.55 -18.31 8.93
C SER A 33 -1.22 -17.65 7.59
N LYS A 34 -1.80 -16.48 7.31
CA LYS A 34 -1.64 -15.81 6.02
C LYS A 34 -0.64 -14.66 6.17
N SER A 35 0.40 -14.67 5.32
CA SER A 35 1.41 -13.62 5.28
C SER A 35 0.74 -12.25 5.06
N TYR A 36 1.14 -11.27 5.87
CA TYR A 36 0.69 -9.90 5.74
C TYR A 36 1.21 -9.31 4.41
N PHE A 37 2.48 -9.55 4.08
CA PHE A 37 3.09 -9.11 2.82
C PHE A 37 2.31 -9.59 1.60
N VAL A 38 1.99 -10.88 1.54
CA VAL A 38 1.25 -11.47 0.42
C VAL A 38 -0.15 -10.88 0.31
N THR A 39 -0.85 -10.73 1.43
CA THR A 39 -2.22 -10.21 1.44
C THR A 39 -2.24 -8.72 1.04
N ALA A 40 -1.36 -7.92 1.62
CA ALA A 40 -1.26 -6.49 1.31
C ALA A 40 -0.90 -6.23 -0.15
N ASN A 41 0.07 -6.97 -0.71
CA ASN A 41 0.42 -6.83 -2.12
C ASN A 41 -0.69 -7.34 -3.06
N ALA A 42 -1.44 -8.37 -2.68
CA ALA A 42 -2.60 -8.81 -3.46
C ALA A 42 -3.70 -7.72 -3.49
N ASP A 43 -4.00 -7.10 -2.35
CA ASP A 43 -4.96 -6.00 -2.25
C ASP A 43 -4.51 -4.84 -3.17
N VAL A 44 -3.25 -4.43 -3.08
CA VAL A 44 -2.65 -3.36 -3.90
C VAL A 44 -2.75 -3.67 -5.39
N SER A 45 -2.32 -4.87 -5.83
CA SER A 45 -2.39 -5.27 -7.23
C SER A 45 -3.83 -5.27 -7.75
N SER A 46 -4.78 -5.78 -6.95
CA SER A 46 -6.19 -5.79 -7.32
C SER A 46 -6.75 -4.37 -7.48
N HIS A 47 -6.36 -3.46 -6.59
CA HIS A 47 -6.81 -2.07 -6.60
C HIS A 47 -6.20 -1.29 -7.78
N ILE A 48 -4.92 -1.50 -8.10
CA ILE A 48 -4.29 -0.93 -9.31
C ILE A 48 -5.05 -1.37 -10.56
N LEU A 49 -5.28 -2.68 -10.75
CA LEU A 49 -5.97 -3.21 -11.92
C LEU A 49 -7.41 -2.69 -12.07
N HIS A 50 -8.12 -2.51 -10.95
CA HIS A 50 -9.46 -1.92 -10.94
C HIS A 50 -9.44 -0.47 -11.44
N ASN A 51 -8.53 0.36 -10.93
CA ASN A 51 -8.47 1.79 -11.27
C ASN A 51 -7.83 2.09 -12.64
N LEU A 52 -7.00 1.19 -13.18
CA LEU A 52 -6.44 1.32 -14.54
C LEU A 52 -7.49 1.24 -15.64
N SER A 53 -8.66 0.65 -15.36
CA SER A 53 -9.67 0.36 -16.38
C SER A 53 -10.46 1.61 -16.82
N THR A 54 -10.39 2.72 -16.09
CA THR A 54 -11.20 3.91 -16.33
C THR A 54 -10.47 5.06 -17.02
N THR A 55 -9.13 5.07 -17.02
CA THR A 55 -8.38 6.32 -17.22
C THR A 55 -7.34 6.30 -18.35
N LEU A 56 -6.95 5.12 -18.86
CA LEU A 56 -5.80 5.03 -19.76
C LEU A 56 -6.10 5.21 -21.25
N HIS A 57 -5.21 5.93 -21.94
CA HIS A 57 -5.21 6.03 -23.39
C HIS A 57 -4.96 4.65 -24.05
N PRO A 58 -5.66 4.29 -25.15
CA PRO A 58 -5.55 2.94 -25.74
C PRO A 58 -4.13 2.49 -26.11
N ILE A 59 -3.29 3.42 -26.57
CA ILE A 59 -1.90 3.15 -27.01
C ILE A 59 -1.02 2.64 -25.86
N ILE A 60 -1.22 3.15 -24.65
CA ILE A 60 -0.37 2.88 -23.47
C ILE A 60 -0.97 1.82 -22.55
N LYS A 61 -2.25 1.49 -22.72
CA LYS A 61 -2.94 0.47 -21.94
C LYS A 61 -2.25 -0.90 -22.01
N THR A 62 -1.93 -1.39 -23.21
CA THR A 62 -1.26 -2.68 -23.38
C THR A 62 0.17 -2.68 -22.80
N PRO A 63 1.02 -1.68 -23.08
CA PRO A 63 2.31 -1.54 -22.42
C PRO A 63 2.25 -1.54 -20.89
N ILE A 64 1.33 -0.79 -20.28
CA ILE A 64 1.17 -0.73 -18.82
C ILE A 64 0.84 -2.10 -18.24
N LEU A 65 -0.15 -2.79 -18.80
CA LEU A 65 -0.53 -4.13 -18.35
C LEU A 65 0.63 -5.14 -18.50
N ARG A 66 1.42 -5.01 -19.57
CA ARG A 66 2.60 -5.85 -19.79
C ARG A 66 3.68 -5.61 -18.74
N LEU A 67 3.96 -4.35 -18.40
CA LEU A 67 4.92 -3.99 -17.35
C LEU A 67 4.48 -4.50 -15.98
N LEU A 68 3.22 -4.29 -15.61
CA LEU A 68 2.69 -4.76 -14.32
C LEU A 68 2.66 -6.29 -14.19
N SER A 69 2.65 -7.00 -15.32
CA SER A 69 2.71 -8.48 -15.36
C SER A 69 4.13 -9.01 -15.55
N SER A 70 5.14 -8.14 -15.68
CA SER A 70 6.53 -8.53 -15.84
C SER A 70 7.16 -8.91 -14.49
N PRO A 71 8.20 -9.78 -14.47
CA PRO A 71 8.88 -10.12 -13.23
C PRO A 71 9.66 -8.90 -12.70
N ILE A 72 9.07 -8.21 -11.72
CA ILE A 72 9.67 -7.07 -11.02
C ILE A 72 10.15 -7.58 -9.65
N PRO A 73 11.34 -7.15 -9.18
CA PRO A 73 11.79 -7.48 -7.83
C PRO A 73 10.72 -7.09 -6.79
N PRO A 74 10.48 -7.91 -5.75
CA PRO A 74 9.53 -7.55 -4.71
C PRO A 74 9.99 -6.30 -3.95
N THR A 75 9.04 -5.54 -3.42
CA THR A 75 9.29 -4.36 -2.58
C THR A 75 8.39 -4.43 -1.34
N ILE A 76 8.92 -4.03 -0.18
CA ILE A 76 8.19 -3.97 1.08
C ILE A 76 7.28 -2.74 1.16
N ALA A 77 7.54 -1.74 0.32
CA ALA A 77 6.94 -0.41 0.43
C ALA A 77 5.40 -0.40 0.49
N PRO A 78 4.65 -1.11 -0.38
CA PRO A 78 3.19 -1.09 -0.30
C PRO A 78 2.68 -1.69 1.01
N SER A 79 3.24 -2.82 1.42
CA SER A 79 2.86 -3.49 2.67
C SER A 79 3.22 -2.66 3.90
N LEU A 80 4.39 -2.02 3.90
CA LEU A 80 4.84 -1.16 4.98
C LEU A 80 3.97 0.10 5.11
N CYS A 81 3.53 0.69 3.99
CA CYS A 81 2.61 1.83 3.99
C CYS A 81 1.28 1.47 4.66
N LEU A 82 0.72 0.31 4.35
CA LEU A 82 -0.52 -0.13 5.00
C LEU A 82 -0.32 -0.45 6.48
N ALA A 83 0.78 -1.14 6.81
CA ALA A 83 1.08 -1.53 8.18
C ALA A 83 1.38 -0.33 9.09
N THR A 84 1.99 0.74 8.56
CA THR A 84 2.27 1.97 9.31
C THR A 84 1.03 2.84 9.50
N ALA A 85 0.08 2.80 8.57
CA ALA A 85 -1.24 3.40 8.80
C ALA A 85 -1.97 2.73 9.97
N GLU A 86 -1.92 1.39 10.04
CA GLU A 86 -2.48 0.64 11.16
C GLU A 86 -1.70 0.86 12.47
N LEU A 87 -0.37 1.02 12.39
CA LEU A 87 0.51 1.25 13.54
C LEU A 87 0.14 2.50 14.34
N VAL A 88 -0.28 3.56 13.65
CA VAL A 88 -0.73 4.82 14.30
C VAL A 88 -2.23 4.80 14.64
N GLY A 89 -2.91 3.67 14.42
CA GLY A 89 -4.33 3.47 14.74
C GLY A 89 -5.30 3.87 13.63
N GLY A 90 -4.83 4.16 12.42
CA GLY A 90 -5.64 4.60 11.30
C GLY A 90 -6.24 3.48 10.45
N ASN A 91 -7.08 3.87 9.50
CA ASN A 91 -7.73 2.95 8.57
C ASN A 91 -6.86 2.69 7.33
N ARG A 92 -6.41 1.44 7.15
CA ARG A 92 -5.58 1.03 6.00
C ARG A 92 -6.21 1.36 4.64
N ILE A 93 -7.54 1.47 4.53
CA ILE A 93 -8.23 1.80 3.28
C ILE A 93 -7.82 3.19 2.78
N LEU A 94 -7.62 4.16 3.67
CA LEU A 94 -7.15 5.51 3.28
C LEU A 94 -5.70 5.48 2.78
N ALA A 95 -4.89 4.52 3.24
CA ALA A 95 -3.52 4.33 2.79
C ALA A 95 -3.40 3.47 1.51
N LEU A 96 -4.49 2.86 1.03
CA LEU A 96 -4.46 1.93 -0.10
C LEU A 96 -3.98 2.59 -1.39
N ASN A 97 -4.47 3.79 -1.69
CA ASN A 97 -4.05 4.55 -2.86
C ASN A 97 -2.57 4.95 -2.79
N ALA A 98 -2.05 5.33 -1.61
CA ALA A 98 -0.64 5.62 -1.42
C ALA A 98 0.24 4.36 -1.55
N ALA A 99 -0.22 3.22 -1.03
CA ALA A 99 0.47 1.94 -1.23
C ALA A 99 0.53 1.54 -2.71
N CYS A 100 -0.55 1.77 -3.47
CA CYS A 100 -0.56 1.58 -4.92
C CYS A 100 0.42 2.52 -5.63
N ALA A 101 0.42 3.80 -5.27
CA ALA A 101 1.35 4.81 -5.80
C ALA A 101 2.82 4.41 -5.57
N LEU A 102 3.16 3.90 -4.38
CA LEU A 102 4.51 3.41 -4.07
C LEU A 102 4.89 2.17 -4.90
N HIS A 103 3.95 1.25 -5.11
CA HIS A 103 4.18 0.11 -6.01
C HIS A 103 4.45 0.58 -7.45
N LEU A 104 3.66 1.53 -7.95
CA LEU A 104 3.84 2.09 -9.28
C LEU A 104 5.17 2.87 -9.41
N ILE A 105 5.60 3.61 -8.39
CA ILE A 105 6.93 4.24 -8.38
C ILE A 105 8.03 3.18 -8.49
N HIS A 106 7.91 2.07 -7.77
CA HIS A 106 8.85 0.96 -7.87
C HIS A 106 8.92 0.38 -9.29
N VAL A 107 7.76 0.16 -9.91
CA VAL A 107 7.67 -0.28 -11.33
C VAL A 107 8.35 0.75 -12.26
N VAL A 108 8.01 2.04 -12.12
CA VAL A 108 8.57 3.13 -12.92
C VAL A 108 10.10 3.19 -12.78
N ALA A 109 10.62 3.09 -11.56
CA ALA A 109 12.06 3.12 -11.30
C ALA A 109 12.76 1.90 -11.92
N HIS A 110 12.14 0.71 -11.81
CA HIS A 110 12.67 -0.51 -12.44
C HIS A 110 12.73 -0.36 -13.97
N THR A 111 11.64 0.08 -14.61
CA THR A 111 11.59 0.34 -16.06
C THR A 111 12.61 1.40 -16.49
N HIS A 112 12.85 2.42 -15.67
CA HIS A 112 13.86 3.44 -15.94
C HIS A 112 15.26 2.81 -16.09
N THR A 113 15.62 1.89 -15.18
CA THR A 113 16.91 1.18 -15.26
C THR A 113 16.99 0.20 -16.40
N THR A 114 15.91 -0.51 -16.74
CA THR A 114 15.92 -1.45 -17.86
C THR A 114 16.11 -0.71 -19.19
N ILE A 115 15.44 0.44 -19.38
CA ILE A 115 15.62 1.30 -20.55
C ILE A 115 17.06 1.82 -20.64
N ILE A 116 17.62 2.36 -19.55
CA ILE A 116 19.00 2.88 -19.53
C ILE A 116 20.02 1.79 -19.84
N ASN A 117 19.82 0.58 -19.31
CA ASN A 117 20.72 -0.55 -19.52
C ASN A 117 20.47 -1.28 -20.84
N HIS A 118 19.66 -0.72 -21.75
CA HIS A 118 19.26 -1.33 -23.03
C HIS A 118 18.56 -2.69 -22.92
N GLN A 119 18.02 -3.03 -21.75
CA GLN A 119 17.21 -4.23 -21.47
C GLN A 119 15.71 -3.91 -21.57
N HIS A 120 15.34 -3.11 -22.56
CA HIS A 120 13.98 -2.62 -22.78
C HIS A 120 13.07 -3.73 -23.32
N LEU A 121 11.75 -3.52 -23.27
CA LEU A 121 10.81 -4.49 -23.81
C LEU A 121 10.91 -4.47 -25.35
N THR A 122 11.59 -5.45 -25.95
CA THR A 122 11.75 -5.54 -27.41
C THR A 122 10.44 -5.60 -28.20
N GLU A 123 9.32 -5.80 -27.50
CA GLU A 123 7.94 -5.77 -28.00
C GLU A 123 7.46 -4.34 -28.36
N PHE A 124 8.03 -3.28 -27.77
CA PHE A 124 7.59 -1.90 -27.95
C PHE A 124 8.70 -0.98 -28.46
N SER A 125 8.31 0.15 -29.06
CA SER A 125 9.28 1.18 -29.41
C SER A 125 9.77 1.89 -28.14
N LEU A 126 11.02 2.37 -28.15
CA LEU A 126 11.57 3.18 -27.06
C LEU A 126 10.67 4.38 -26.70
N GLY A 127 10.08 5.03 -27.72
CA GLY A 127 9.15 6.14 -27.49
C GLY A 127 7.88 5.72 -26.75
N THR A 128 7.34 4.53 -27.05
CA THR A 128 6.17 3.97 -26.36
C THR A 128 6.49 3.63 -24.90
N GLU A 129 7.66 3.07 -24.63
CA GLU A 129 8.10 2.75 -23.27
C GLU A 129 8.31 4.01 -22.42
N LEU A 130 8.92 5.05 -22.99
CA LEU A 130 9.08 6.34 -22.32
C LEU A 130 7.73 6.98 -21.98
N LEU A 131 6.79 7.03 -22.94
CA LEU A 131 5.45 7.57 -22.70
C LEU A 131 4.67 6.75 -21.66
N THR A 132 4.84 5.43 -21.69
CA THR A 132 4.21 4.51 -20.74
C THR A 132 4.71 4.78 -19.31
N ARG A 133 6.01 5.02 -19.14
CA ARG A 133 6.59 5.40 -17.86
C ARG A 133 6.02 6.74 -17.36
N ASP A 134 5.93 7.73 -18.24
CA ASP A 134 5.42 9.05 -17.88
C ASP A 134 3.93 9.00 -17.49
N GLU A 135 3.13 8.18 -18.17
CA GLU A 135 1.74 7.92 -17.78
C GLU A 135 1.63 7.22 -16.42
N LEU A 136 2.45 6.19 -16.17
CA LEU A 136 2.47 5.51 -14.87
C LEU A 136 2.78 6.49 -13.74
N LEU A 137 3.70 7.43 -13.97
CA LEU A 137 4.01 8.47 -13.00
C LEU A 137 2.87 9.48 -12.83
N ALA A 138 2.10 9.80 -13.88
CA ALA A 138 0.89 10.60 -13.73
C ALA A 138 -0.17 9.87 -12.88
N LEU A 139 -0.36 8.56 -13.13
CA LEU A 139 -1.29 7.71 -12.39
C LEU A 139 -0.92 7.62 -10.89
N VAL A 140 0.37 7.59 -10.54
CA VAL A 140 0.84 7.66 -9.15
C VAL A 140 0.19 8.84 -8.41
N TYR A 141 0.24 10.03 -9.00
CA TYR A 141 -0.31 11.24 -8.39
C TYR A 141 -1.84 11.24 -8.40
N GLU A 142 -2.45 10.77 -9.48
CA GLU A 142 -3.91 10.64 -9.57
C GLU A 142 -4.46 9.70 -8.51
N MET A 143 -3.82 8.55 -8.27
CA MET A 143 -4.25 7.62 -7.22
C MET A 143 -4.21 8.28 -5.84
N VAL A 144 -3.10 8.93 -5.48
CA VAL A 144 -3.00 9.62 -4.18
C VAL A 144 -4.05 10.73 -4.08
N ALA A 145 -4.20 11.56 -5.12
CA ALA A 145 -5.18 12.65 -5.13
C ALA A 145 -6.63 12.17 -5.11
N GLY A 146 -6.91 11.00 -5.69
CA GLY A 146 -8.22 10.35 -5.71
C GLY A 146 -8.59 9.65 -4.40
N THR A 147 -7.75 9.74 -3.36
CA THR A 147 -8.08 9.23 -2.03
C THR A 147 -9.25 10.04 -1.45
N PRO A 148 -10.32 9.39 -0.94
CA PRO A 148 -11.44 10.10 -0.35
C PRO A 148 -10.99 11.05 0.78
N SER A 149 -11.48 12.29 0.74
CA SER A 149 -11.30 13.27 1.80
C SER A 149 -12.62 13.96 2.10
N ASP A 150 -13.14 13.72 3.31
CA ASP A 150 -14.42 14.29 3.75
C ASP A 150 -14.23 15.57 4.57
N ASP A 151 -12.98 15.91 4.91
CA ASP A 151 -12.63 17.01 5.80
C ASP A 151 -11.27 17.66 5.44
N ALA A 152 -11.04 18.86 5.98
CA ALA A 152 -9.84 19.66 5.70
C ALA A 152 -8.55 19.06 6.29
N GLU A 153 -8.63 18.28 7.37
CA GLU A 153 -7.49 17.62 7.98
C GLU A 153 -7.00 16.49 7.07
N THR A 154 -7.90 15.65 6.59
CA THR A 154 -7.61 14.59 5.60
C THR A 154 -7.04 15.18 4.31
N ALA A 155 -7.62 16.28 3.80
CA ALA A 155 -7.06 16.99 2.64
C ALA A 155 -5.63 17.49 2.87
N THR A 156 -5.34 18.04 4.06
CA THR A 156 -3.99 18.48 4.44
C THR A 156 -3.00 17.31 4.50
N ARG A 157 -3.43 16.17 5.05
CA ARG A 157 -2.64 14.93 5.07
C ARG A 157 -2.33 14.44 3.65
N LEU A 158 -3.30 14.47 2.74
CA LEU A 158 -3.10 14.10 1.34
C LEU A 158 -2.07 14.99 0.63
N LEU A 159 -2.08 16.30 0.89
CA LEU A 159 -1.05 17.20 0.34
C LEU A 159 0.35 16.86 0.86
N LYS A 160 0.49 16.53 2.15
CA LYS A 160 1.77 16.06 2.72
C LYS A 160 2.24 14.76 2.04
N VAL A 161 1.33 13.81 1.84
CA VAL A 161 1.63 12.53 1.16
C VAL A 161 2.03 12.75 -0.29
N LEU A 162 1.30 13.58 -1.04
CA LEU A 162 1.67 13.92 -2.42
C LEU A 162 3.08 14.49 -2.50
N MET A 163 3.46 15.35 -1.56
CA MET A 163 4.80 15.93 -1.51
C MET A 163 5.88 14.88 -1.19
N GLU A 164 5.64 13.97 -0.23
CA GLU A 164 6.57 12.87 0.10
C GLU A 164 6.72 11.89 -1.09
N VAL A 165 5.61 11.54 -1.74
CA VAL A 165 5.56 10.66 -2.91
C VAL A 165 6.29 11.29 -4.10
N ALA A 166 6.06 12.57 -4.40
CA ALA A 166 6.73 13.28 -5.51
C ALA A 166 8.25 13.39 -5.30
N THR A 167 8.66 13.70 -4.06
CA THR A 167 10.07 13.76 -3.68
C THR A 167 10.73 12.40 -3.85
N THR A 168 10.04 11.34 -3.44
CA THR A 168 10.55 9.97 -3.54
C THR A 168 10.62 9.48 -4.97
N ALA A 169 9.58 9.71 -5.79
CA ALA A 169 9.57 9.35 -7.21
C ALA A 169 10.76 9.96 -7.96
N THR A 170 11.10 11.21 -7.65
CA THR A 170 12.29 11.88 -8.17
C THR A 170 13.56 11.22 -7.62
N ALA A 171 13.68 11.04 -6.30
CA ALA A 171 14.88 10.50 -5.68
C ALA A 171 15.23 9.09 -6.20
N VAL A 172 14.26 8.18 -6.33
CA VAL A 172 14.51 6.80 -6.78
C VAL A 172 14.97 6.72 -8.24
N ALA A 173 14.66 7.73 -9.06
CA ALA A 173 15.09 7.80 -10.45
C ALA A 173 16.59 8.09 -10.58
N PHE A 174 17.20 8.78 -9.60
CA PHE A 174 18.59 9.25 -9.64
C PHE A 174 19.56 8.48 -8.73
N VAL A 175 19.08 7.56 -7.90
CA VAL A 175 19.94 6.72 -7.03
C VAL A 175 20.17 5.33 -7.62
N ASP A 176 21.25 4.69 -7.17
CA ASP A 176 21.55 3.30 -7.47
C ASP A 176 20.42 2.36 -7.05
N VAL A 177 20.24 1.27 -7.81
CA VAL A 177 19.20 0.25 -7.57
C VAL A 177 19.19 -0.24 -6.11
N LYS A 178 20.38 -0.41 -5.52
CA LYS A 178 20.54 -0.86 -4.12
C LYS A 178 19.97 0.11 -3.08
N GLN A 179 19.87 1.40 -3.40
CA GLN A 179 19.40 2.44 -2.48
C GLN A 179 17.90 2.74 -2.64
N ARG A 180 17.27 2.28 -3.73
CA ARG A 180 15.87 2.58 -4.05
C ARG A 180 14.91 2.03 -3.01
N GLU A 181 15.12 0.78 -2.59
CA GLU A 181 14.25 0.13 -1.61
C GLU A 181 14.28 0.88 -0.27
N GLY A 182 15.45 1.36 0.15
CA GLY A 182 15.57 2.21 1.34
C GLY A 182 14.76 3.50 1.25
N LYS A 183 14.82 4.20 0.11
CA LYS A 183 14.04 5.44 -0.12
C LYS A 183 12.54 5.16 -0.16
N LEU A 184 12.13 4.08 -0.83
CA LEU A 184 10.74 3.65 -0.91
C LEU A 184 10.19 3.24 0.46
N ALA A 185 10.95 2.50 1.26
CA ALA A 185 10.55 2.07 2.60
C ALA A 185 10.35 3.26 3.55
N VAL A 186 11.22 4.27 3.50
CA VAL A 186 11.06 5.51 4.26
C VAL A 186 9.77 6.23 3.85
N CYS A 187 9.58 6.46 2.55
CA CYS A 187 8.39 7.12 2.03
C CYS A 187 7.11 6.36 2.41
N ALA A 188 7.14 5.04 2.29
CA ALA A 188 6.04 4.15 2.65
C ALA A 188 5.63 4.33 4.12
N ALA A 189 6.60 4.24 5.02
CA ALA A 189 6.32 4.34 6.44
C ALA A 189 5.75 5.72 6.82
N VAL A 190 6.29 6.79 6.22
CA VAL A 190 5.82 8.16 6.44
C VAL A 190 4.41 8.38 5.86
N CYS A 191 4.17 7.94 4.62
CA CYS A 191 2.86 8.08 3.98
C CYS A 191 1.77 7.32 4.76
N GLY A 192 2.09 6.10 5.19
CA GLY A 192 1.20 5.32 6.04
C GLY A 192 0.89 6.01 7.35
N ALA A 193 1.92 6.50 8.08
CA ALA A 193 1.70 7.24 9.32
C ALA A 193 0.87 8.52 9.12
N ILE A 194 1.13 9.31 8.07
CA ILE A 194 0.36 10.52 7.77
C ILE A 194 -1.12 10.19 7.49
N LEU A 195 -1.39 9.21 6.62
CA LEU A 195 -2.76 8.81 6.27
C LEU A 195 -3.48 8.08 7.40
N GLY A 196 -2.72 7.40 8.26
CA GLY A 196 -3.24 6.81 9.47
C GLY A 196 -3.59 7.82 10.56
N GLY A 197 -3.21 9.10 10.39
CA GLY A 197 -3.48 10.16 11.34
C GLY A 197 -2.49 10.25 12.49
N GLY A 198 -1.27 9.76 12.29
CA GLY A 198 -0.19 9.89 13.25
C GLY A 198 0.19 11.36 13.48
N ASN A 199 0.59 11.66 14.71
CA ASN A 199 1.15 12.96 15.04
C ASN A 199 2.60 13.11 14.51
N GLU A 200 3.18 14.30 14.61
CA GLU A 200 4.53 14.58 14.09
C GLU A 200 5.62 13.68 14.71
N GLU A 201 5.49 13.28 15.98
CA GLU A 201 6.45 12.35 16.58
C GLU A 201 6.30 10.92 16.05
N GLU A 202 5.07 10.45 15.86
CA GLU A 202 4.78 9.14 15.27
C GLU A 202 5.23 9.07 13.81
N ILE A 203 5.06 10.16 13.05
CA ILE A 203 5.55 10.28 11.67
C ILE A 203 7.08 10.19 11.65
N GLU A 204 7.77 10.88 12.55
CA GLU A 204 9.23 10.85 12.60
C GLU A 204 9.78 9.49 13.09
N ARG A 205 9.07 8.81 13.99
CA ARG A 205 9.34 7.41 14.35
C ARG A 205 9.14 6.47 13.16
N ALA A 206 8.05 6.65 12.40
CA ALA A 206 7.80 5.88 11.19
C ALA A 206 8.89 6.11 10.14
N ARG A 207 9.41 7.34 10.00
CA ARG A 207 10.55 7.65 9.13
C ARG A 207 11.79 6.83 9.50
N ARG A 208 12.17 6.80 10.79
CA ARG A 208 13.28 5.96 11.28
C ARG A 208 13.02 4.48 11.08
N LEU A 209 11.81 4.04 11.34
CA LEU A 209 11.39 2.65 11.13
C LEU A 209 11.56 2.24 9.66
N GLY A 210 11.08 3.05 8.72
CA GLY A 210 11.25 2.82 7.29
C GLY A 210 12.72 2.82 6.86
N MET A 211 13.56 3.67 7.47
CA MET A 211 15.00 3.69 7.25
C MET A 211 15.66 2.39 7.71
N PHE A 212 15.33 1.90 8.91
CA PHE A 212 15.88 0.65 9.43
C PHE A 212 15.40 -0.56 8.63
N ILE A 213 14.12 -0.63 8.29
CA ILE A 213 13.55 -1.71 7.47
C ILE A 213 14.19 -1.73 6.07
N GLY A 214 14.27 -0.57 5.42
CA GLY A 214 14.84 -0.44 4.08
C GLY A 214 16.34 -0.76 4.01
N ASN A 215 17.07 -0.59 5.12
CA ASN A 215 18.48 -0.99 5.23
C ASN A 215 18.66 -2.41 5.82
N ILE A 216 17.57 -3.15 6.04
CA ILE A 216 17.58 -4.49 6.65
C ILE A 216 18.19 -4.49 8.07
N GLU A 217 18.15 -3.36 8.77
CA GLU A 217 18.58 -3.23 10.17
C GLU A 217 17.45 -3.65 11.13
N LEU A 218 16.95 -4.88 10.97
CA LEU A 218 15.67 -5.33 11.56
C LEU A 218 15.65 -5.31 13.09
N ALA A 219 16.80 -5.54 13.73
CA ALA A 219 16.92 -5.40 15.19
C ALA A 219 16.69 -3.95 15.65
N LYS A 220 17.18 -2.95 14.90
CA LYS A 220 16.94 -1.54 15.21
C LYS A 220 15.49 -1.16 14.94
N ALA A 221 14.90 -1.69 13.87
CA ALA A 221 13.48 -1.53 13.57
C ALA A 221 12.60 -2.03 14.72
N GLU A 222 12.90 -3.22 15.28
CA GLU A 222 12.15 -3.78 16.41
C GLU A 222 12.31 -2.93 17.68
N VAL A 223 13.51 -2.42 17.97
CA VAL A 223 13.73 -1.51 19.09
C VAL A 223 12.90 -0.22 18.93
N GLU A 224 12.88 0.37 17.75
CA GLU A 224 12.08 1.56 17.46
C GLU A 224 10.58 1.28 17.65
N LEU A 225 10.09 0.09 17.24
CA LEU A 225 8.70 -0.31 17.45
C LEU A 225 8.34 -0.42 18.94
N VAL A 226 9.18 -1.06 19.74
CA VAL A 226 8.93 -1.29 21.17
C VAL A 226 8.95 0.00 21.96
N LEU A 227 9.85 0.94 21.62
CA LEU A 227 9.98 2.21 22.32
C LEU A 227 8.99 3.27 21.83
N GLY A 228 8.57 3.17 20.57
CA GLY A 228 7.85 4.23 19.87
C GLY A 228 6.34 4.06 19.79
N PHE A 229 5.84 2.82 19.90
CA PHE A 229 4.44 2.51 19.61
C PHE A 229 3.86 1.49 20.61
N GLU A 230 2.54 1.55 20.81
CA GLU A 230 1.84 0.56 21.61
C GLU A 230 1.95 -0.85 21.01
N GLU A 231 2.20 -1.84 21.85
CA GLU A 231 2.47 -3.22 21.44
C GLU A 231 1.34 -3.81 20.57
N VAL A 232 0.09 -3.47 20.89
CA VAL A 232 -1.11 -3.94 20.17
C VAL A 232 -1.14 -3.41 18.74
N LYS A 233 -0.66 -2.18 18.51
CA LYS A 233 -0.65 -1.52 17.20
C LYS A 233 0.51 -2.00 16.31
N ALA A 234 1.63 -2.41 16.91
CA ALA A 234 2.81 -2.87 16.19
C ALA A 234 2.71 -4.26 15.52
N LYS A 235 1.55 -4.94 15.66
CA LYS A 235 1.36 -6.32 15.19
C LYS A 235 1.60 -6.51 13.69
N ALA A 236 1.12 -5.60 12.85
CA ALA A 236 1.27 -5.70 11.39
C ALA A 236 2.74 -5.61 10.97
N ILE A 237 3.48 -4.66 11.54
CA ILE A 237 4.90 -4.48 11.21
C ILE A 237 5.76 -5.61 11.75
N ARG A 238 5.49 -6.11 12.97
CA ARG A 238 6.21 -7.29 13.49
C ARG A 238 6.04 -8.51 12.59
N ARG A 239 4.85 -8.73 12.04
CA ARG A 239 4.63 -9.80 11.06
C ARG A 239 5.47 -9.60 9.80
N LEU A 240 5.54 -8.37 9.28
CA LEU A 240 6.42 -8.05 8.16
C LEU A 240 7.90 -8.29 8.49
N LEU A 241 8.37 -7.86 9.66
CA LEU A 241 9.75 -8.10 10.10
C LEU A 241 10.05 -9.60 10.22
N GLN A 242 9.14 -10.37 10.80
CA GLN A 242 9.26 -11.84 10.90
C GLN A 242 9.27 -12.50 9.53
N GLU A 243 8.42 -12.06 8.61
CA GLU A 243 8.39 -12.55 7.23
C GLU A 243 9.74 -12.29 6.57
N MET A 244 10.27 -11.06 6.63
CA MET A 244 11.59 -10.72 6.06
C MET A 244 12.76 -11.49 6.68
N LEU A 245 12.71 -11.80 7.99
CA LEU A 245 13.69 -12.65 8.66
C LEU A 245 13.59 -14.11 8.19
N SER A 246 12.37 -14.60 7.96
CA SER A 246 12.11 -15.98 7.51
C SER A 246 12.38 -16.18 6.02
N THR A 247 12.22 -15.12 5.24
CA THR A 247 12.49 -15.08 3.81
C THR A 247 13.83 -14.41 3.59
N HIS A 248 14.91 -14.79 4.33
CA HIS A 248 16.26 -14.31 4.02
C HIS A 248 16.34 -14.12 2.52
N PHE A 249 16.44 -12.86 2.09
CA PHE A 249 16.55 -12.49 0.69
C PHE A 249 17.89 -13.09 0.28
N ASP A 250 17.86 -14.39 0.00
CA ASP A 250 19.00 -15.24 -0.30
C ASP A 250 19.46 -14.76 -1.69
N ASP A 251 20.51 -13.96 -1.64
CA ASP A 251 21.41 -13.50 -2.71
C ASP A 251 20.87 -12.55 -3.81
#